data_AF-A0A9D8A331-F1
#
_entry.id   AF-A0A9D8A331-F1
#
_cell.length_a   1.000
_cell.length_b   1.000
_cell.length_c   1.000
_cell.angle_alpha   90.00
_cell.angle_beta   90.00
_cell.angle_gamma   90.00
#
_symmetry.space_group_name_H-M   'P 1'
#
loop_
_entity.id
_entity.type
_entity.pdbx_description
1 polymer ?
#
loop_
_entity_poly.entity_id
_entity_poly.type
_entity_poly.pdbx_seq_one_letter_code
_entity_poly.pdbx_strand_id
1 'polypeptide(L)'
;LFLKRTDEMATLVERHEREGTSIQDLEYEMFSFHHADVGGALLKKWNVPISIVEPVLMHLDPKFSEDEYISSCLIYLADKVVRAKQGCQTNEQLFASIDDDVLVGVNLDEEQLCELWQSAEEEIKVVSRQFVTH
;
A
#
# COMPACT_ATOMS: atom_id res chain seq x y z
N LEU A 1 5.11 17.43 5.52
CA LEU A 1 3.80 17.75 6.12
C LEU A 1 3.62 16.97 7.43
N PHE A 2 3.79 15.65 7.40
CA PHE A 2 3.74 14.77 8.59
C PHE A 2 4.77 15.08 9.70
N LEU A 3 6.00 15.44 9.36
CA LEU A 3 7.05 15.79 10.34
C LEU A 3 6.76 17.05 11.18
N LYS A 4 5.73 17.84 10.84
CA LYS A 4 5.30 19.02 11.61
C LYS A 4 3.98 18.81 12.35
N ARG A 5 3.38 17.63 12.21
CA ARG A 5 2.09 17.23 12.80
C ARG A 5 2.25 15.89 13.53
N THR A 6 3.33 15.78 14.29
CA THR A 6 3.70 14.54 14.99
C THR A 6 2.62 14.09 15.95
N ASP A 7 1.97 15.03 16.65
CA ASP A 7 0.94 14.73 17.65
C ASP A 7 -0.35 14.22 16.99
N GLU A 8 -0.74 14.81 15.86
CA GLU A 8 -1.90 14.36 15.07
C GLU A 8 -1.66 12.97 14.49
N MET A 9 -0.44 12.67 14.03
CA MET A 9 -0.10 11.33 13.56
C MET A 9 0.01 10.30 14.68
N ALA A 10 0.54 10.67 15.84
CA ALA A 10 0.52 9.80 17.01
C ALA A 10 -0.93 9.44 17.39
N THR A 11 -1.81 10.45 17.41
CA THR A 11 -3.25 10.24 17.65
C THR A 11 -3.88 9.31 16.61
N LEU A 12 -3.51 9.46 15.34
CA LEU A 12 -4.00 8.60 14.26
C LEU A 12 -3.58 7.13 14.48
N VAL A 13 -2.31 6.89 14.81
CA VAL A 13 -1.78 5.55 15.08
C VAL A 13 -2.46 4.93 16.31
N GLU A 14 -2.60 5.69 17.40
CA GLU A 14 -3.31 5.24 18.61
C GLU A 14 -4.77 4.87 18.31
N ARG A 15 -5.46 5.66 17.47
CA ARG A 15 -6.83 5.36 17.04
C ARG A 15 -6.87 4.09 16.19
N HIS A 16 -5.96 3.94 15.24
CA HIS A 16 -5.87 2.72 14.41
C HIS A 16 -5.72 1.47 15.28
N GLU A 17 -4.80 1.50 16.24
CA GLU A 17 -4.54 0.37 17.15
C GLU A 17 -5.74 0.07 18.07
N ARG A 18 -6.44 1.11 18.55
CA ARG A 18 -7.58 0.96 19.47
C ARG A 18 -8.86 0.53 18.78
N GLU A 19 -9.15 1.08 17.61
CA GLU A 19 -10.44 0.97 16.92
C GLU A 19 -10.42 -0.06 15.80
N GLY A 20 -9.24 -0.43 15.28
CA GLY A 20 -9.09 -1.31 14.11
C GLY A 20 -9.50 -0.66 12.79
N THR A 21 -9.87 0.63 12.80
CA THR A 21 -10.20 1.43 11.61
C THR A 21 -8.97 1.59 10.73
N SER A 22 -9.12 1.53 9.40
CA SER A 22 -7.96 1.64 8.51
C SER A 22 -7.29 3.02 8.62
N ILE A 23 -5.95 3.06 8.47
CA ILE A 23 -5.18 4.32 8.51
C ILE A 23 -5.70 5.31 7.46
N GLN A 24 -5.99 4.83 6.25
CA GLN A 24 -6.49 5.67 5.16
C GLN A 24 -7.83 6.35 5.53
N ASP A 25 -8.77 5.65 6.16
CA ASP A 25 -10.05 6.24 6.56
C ASP A 25 -9.85 7.31 7.63
N LEU A 26 -8.95 7.05 8.58
CA LEU A 26 -8.60 8.01 9.63
C LEU A 26 -7.88 9.25 9.06
N GLU A 27 -6.99 9.07 8.08
CA GLU A 27 -6.32 10.19 7.41
C GLU A 27 -7.33 11.09 6.70
N TYR A 28 -8.29 10.49 5.98
CA TYR A 28 -9.32 11.25 5.31
C TYR A 28 -10.25 11.96 6.30
N GLU A 29 -10.65 11.29 7.39
CA GLU A 29 -11.46 11.87 8.46
C GLU A 29 -10.77 13.09 9.10
N MET A 30 -9.48 12.96 9.43
CA MET A 30 -8.74 13.97 10.19
C MET A 30 -8.18 15.10 9.31
N PHE A 31 -7.80 14.79 8.07
CA PHE A 31 -7.01 15.70 7.22
C PHE A 31 -7.65 15.99 5.87
N SER A 32 -8.70 15.25 5.48
CA SER A 32 -9.36 15.35 4.16
C SER A 32 -8.44 15.03 2.97
N PHE A 33 -7.37 14.25 3.22
CA PHE A 33 -6.48 13.67 2.22
C PHE A 33 -5.81 12.43 2.80
N HIS A 34 -5.25 11.58 1.95
CA HIS A 34 -4.53 10.36 2.33
C HIS A 34 -3.01 10.55 2.16
N HIS A 35 -2.21 9.65 2.74
CA HIS A 35 -0.76 9.62 2.51
C HIS A 35 -0.40 9.47 1.02
N ALA A 36 -1.20 8.75 0.25
CA ALA A 36 -1.02 8.59 -1.20
C ALA A 36 -1.08 9.94 -1.95
N ASP A 37 -2.00 10.83 -1.57
CA ASP A 37 -2.13 12.17 -2.14
C ASP A 37 -0.86 13.00 -1.91
N VAL A 38 -0.35 12.95 -0.68
CA VAL A 38 0.89 13.66 -0.30
C VAL A 38 2.10 13.08 -1.04
N GLY A 39 2.20 11.76 -1.11
CA GLY A 39 3.27 11.05 -1.83
C GLY A 39 3.29 11.39 -3.32
N GLY A 40 2.15 11.27 -3.98
CA GLY A 40 2.00 11.62 -5.40
C GLY A 40 2.31 13.09 -5.67
N ALA A 41 1.81 14.01 -4.84
CA ALA A 41 2.11 15.44 -4.98
C ALA A 41 3.60 15.75 -4.81
N LEU A 42 4.28 15.07 -3.89
CA LEU A 42 5.72 15.22 -3.66
C LEU A 42 6.54 14.72 -4.86
N LEU A 43 6.22 13.52 -5.37
CA LEU A 43 6.89 12.95 -6.53
C LEU A 43 6.68 13.81 -7.79
N LYS A 44 5.46 14.33 -8.00
CA LYS A 44 5.18 15.32 -9.06
C LYS A 44 6.05 16.55 -8.92
N LYS A 45 6.17 17.10 -7.70
CA LYS A 45 7.00 18.28 -7.43
C LYS A 45 8.49 18.04 -7.68
N TRP A 46 8.95 16.81 -7.51
CA TRP A 46 10.33 16.41 -7.81
C TRP A 46 10.55 16.05 -9.29
N ASN A 47 9.55 16.23 -10.16
CA ASN A 47 9.59 15.85 -11.57
C ASN A 47 9.92 14.36 -11.79
N VAL A 48 9.43 13.50 -10.89
CA VAL A 48 9.49 12.05 -11.07
C VAL A 48 8.53 11.64 -12.20
N PRO A 49 8.88 10.66 -13.06
CA PRO A 49 8.01 10.21 -14.15
C PRO A 49 6.63 9.72 -13.70
N ILE A 50 5.64 9.86 -14.58
CA ILE A 50 4.26 9.43 -14.32
C ILE A 50 4.17 7.94 -13.95
N SER A 51 5.03 7.13 -14.57
CA SER A 51 5.19 5.69 -14.31
C SER A 51 5.53 5.31 -12.88
N ILE A 52 5.93 6.27 -12.05
CA ILE A 52 6.15 6.07 -10.60
C ILE A 52 5.16 6.91 -9.80
N VAL A 53 4.85 8.12 -10.26
CA VAL A 53 3.92 9.04 -9.58
C VAL A 53 2.53 8.42 -9.45
N GLU A 54 1.96 7.91 -10.54
CA GLU A 54 0.59 7.44 -10.57
C GLU A 54 0.36 6.18 -9.75
N PRO A 55 1.25 5.15 -9.80
CA PRO A 55 1.15 4.02 -8.89
C PRO A 55 1.14 4.44 -7.42
N VAL A 56 2.00 5.38 -7.03
CA VAL A 56 2.03 5.89 -5.64
C VAL A 56 0.78 6.70 -5.31
N LEU A 57 0.22 7.45 -6.24
CA LEU A 57 -0.97 8.26 -6.00
C LEU A 57 -2.26 7.41 -5.92
N MET A 58 -2.36 6.36 -6.74
CA MET A 58 -3.60 5.59 -6.94
C MET A 58 -3.60 4.23 -6.24
N HIS A 59 -2.55 3.82 -5.53
CA HIS A 59 -2.49 2.48 -4.91
C HIS A 59 -3.52 2.21 -3.82
N LEU A 60 -4.26 3.21 -3.32
CA LEU A 60 -5.37 2.98 -2.40
C LEU A 60 -6.63 2.49 -3.13
N ASP A 61 -6.78 2.87 -4.40
CA ASP A 61 -7.91 2.50 -5.26
C ASP A 61 -7.48 2.57 -6.75
N PRO A 62 -6.87 1.48 -7.27
CA PRO A 62 -6.27 1.46 -8.60
C PRO A 62 -7.23 1.79 -9.74
N LYS A 63 -8.56 1.72 -9.54
CA LYS A 63 -9.56 2.05 -10.57
C LYS A 63 -9.52 3.50 -11.03
N PHE A 64 -8.88 4.37 -10.25
CA PHE A 64 -8.66 5.77 -10.61
C PHE A 64 -7.34 6.01 -11.36
N SER A 65 -6.57 4.95 -11.64
CA SER A 65 -5.38 5.01 -12.48
C SER A 65 -5.78 5.01 -13.96
N GLU A 66 -5.19 5.93 -14.73
CA GLU A 66 -5.43 6.14 -16.16
C GLU A 66 -4.31 5.51 -17.00
N ASP A 67 -3.06 5.94 -16.81
CA ASP A 67 -1.94 5.54 -17.66
C ASP A 67 -1.20 4.31 -17.10
N GLU A 68 -1.15 4.17 -15.78
CA GLU A 68 -0.30 3.20 -15.07
C GLU A 68 -1.11 2.18 -14.24
N TYR A 69 -2.27 1.76 -14.76
CA TYR A 69 -3.22 0.89 -14.05
C TYR A 69 -2.59 -0.39 -13.49
N ILE A 70 -1.81 -1.12 -14.29
CA ILE A 70 -1.16 -2.35 -13.87
C ILE A 70 -0.17 -2.08 -12.73
N SER A 71 0.65 -1.04 -12.87
CA SER A 71 1.61 -0.64 -11.85
C SER A 71 0.90 -0.23 -10.55
N SER A 72 -0.21 0.51 -10.63
CA SER A 72 -1.06 0.83 -9.47
C SER A 72 -1.64 -0.42 -8.79
N CYS A 73 -2.12 -1.38 -9.58
CA CYS A 73 -2.62 -2.67 -9.07
C CYS A 73 -1.53 -3.46 -8.34
N LEU A 74 -0.31 -3.50 -8.87
CA LEU A 74 0.80 -4.22 -8.24
C LEU A 74 1.18 -3.62 -6.88
N ILE A 75 1.22 -2.29 -6.76
CA ILE A 75 1.49 -1.63 -5.48
C ILE A 75 0.35 -1.85 -4.48
N TYR A 76 -0.91 -1.76 -4.92
CA TYR A 76 -2.08 -2.10 -4.10
C TYR A 76 -2.00 -3.52 -3.55
N LEU A 77 -1.69 -4.50 -4.41
CA LEU A 77 -1.55 -5.90 -4.02
C LEU A 77 -0.43 -6.10 -3.01
N ALA A 78 0.73 -5.49 -3.25
CA ALA A 78 1.87 -5.56 -2.33
C ALA A 78 1.49 -5.01 -0.94
N ASP A 79 0.79 -3.87 -0.86
CA ASP A 79 0.33 -3.29 0.41
C ASP A 79 -0.67 -4.22 1.13
N LYS A 80 -1.66 -4.77 0.41
CA LYS A 80 -2.64 -5.74 0.96
C LYS A 80 -1.97 -6.97 1.52
N VAL A 81 -1.02 -7.56 0.79
CA VAL A 81 -0.29 -8.76 1.22
C VAL A 81 0.49 -8.49 2.50
N VAL A 82 1.23 -7.37 2.57
CA VAL A 82 2.00 -7.00 3.77
C VAL A 82 1.09 -6.79 4.98
N ARG A 83 -0.02 -6.07 4.81
CA ARG A 83 -1.00 -5.83 5.89
C ARG A 83 -1.67 -7.11 6.37
N ALA A 84 -2.07 -7.99 5.46
CA ALA A 84 -2.69 -9.26 5.79
C ALA A 84 -1.78 -10.09 6.70
N LYS A 85 -0.47 -10.09 6.45
CA LYS A 85 0.51 -10.82 7.27
C LYS A 85 0.72 -10.18 8.63
N GLN A 86 0.76 -8.85 8.73
CA GLN A 86 0.78 -8.14 10.01
C GLN A 86 -0.48 -8.40 10.85
N GLY A 87 -1.63 -8.52 10.19
CA GLY A 87 -2.92 -8.83 10.81
C GLY A 87 -3.20 -10.32 11.02
N CYS A 88 -2.23 -11.21 10.76
CA CYS A 88 -2.38 -12.66 10.85
C CYS A 88 -3.57 -13.24 10.04
N GLN A 89 -3.90 -12.64 8.90
CA GLN A 89 -4.95 -13.13 8.01
C GLN A 89 -4.50 -14.38 7.24
N THR A 90 -5.45 -15.28 6.95
CA THR A 90 -5.22 -16.42 6.05
C THR A 90 -5.14 -15.98 4.60
N ASN A 91 -4.65 -16.85 3.71
CA ASN A 91 -4.56 -16.53 2.29
C ASN A 91 -5.95 -16.37 1.66
N GLU A 92 -6.93 -17.16 2.11
CA GLU A 92 -8.32 -17.06 1.66
C GLU A 92 -8.95 -15.72 2.07
N GLN A 93 -8.66 -15.25 3.30
CA GLN A 93 -9.12 -13.94 3.78
C GLN A 93 -8.49 -12.79 3.00
N LEU A 94 -7.20 -12.88 2.69
CA LEU A 94 -6.50 -11.92 1.85
C LEU A 94 -7.11 -11.90 0.44
N PHE A 95 -7.23 -13.08 -0.20
CA PHE A 95 -7.73 -13.19 -1.57
C PHE A 95 -9.16 -12.61 -1.69
N ALA A 96 -10.03 -12.92 -0.73
CA ALA A 96 -11.39 -12.37 -0.67
C ALA A 96 -11.46 -10.85 -0.39
N SER A 97 -10.37 -10.22 0.03
CA SER A 97 -10.29 -8.78 0.34
C SER A 97 -9.74 -7.92 -0.80
N ILE A 98 -9.31 -8.55 -1.89
CA ILE A 98 -8.79 -7.91 -3.09
C ILE A 98 -9.95 -7.72 -4.08
N ASP A 99 -10.00 -6.55 -4.71
CA ASP A 99 -11.04 -6.26 -5.70
C ASP A 99 -10.88 -7.15 -6.95
N ASP A 100 -11.98 -7.73 -7.43
CA ASP A 100 -11.99 -8.65 -8.59
C ASP A 100 -11.32 -8.04 -9.84
N ASP A 101 -11.57 -6.76 -10.09
CA ASP A 101 -10.99 -6.03 -11.24
C ASP A 101 -9.46 -5.98 -11.15
N VAL A 102 -8.89 -5.87 -9.94
CA VAL A 102 -7.45 -5.88 -9.72
C VAL A 102 -6.88 -7.26 -10.05
N LEU A 103 -7.49 -8.35 -9.53
CA LEU A 103 -7.05 -9.73 -9.80
C LEU A 103 -7.09 -10.05 -11.29
N VAL A 104 -8.16 -9.65 -11.98
CA VAL A 104 -8.30 -9.79 -13.43
C VAL A 104 -7.24 -8.95 -14.15
N GLY A 105 -7.02 -7.71 -13.72
CA GLY A 105 -6.07 -6.78 -14.32
C GLY A 105 -4.62 -7.30 -14.30
N VAL A 106 -4.19 -7.88 -13.18
CA VAL A 106 -2.84 -8.45 -13.05
C VAL A 106 -2.73 -9.92 -13.48
N ASN A 107 -3.86 -10.56 -13.79
CA ASN A 107 -3.96 -11.97 -14.15
C ASN A 107 -3.26 -12.88 -13.10
N LEU A 108 -3.65 -12.70 -11.83
CA LEU A 108 -3.20 -13.54 -10.72
C LEU A 108 -4.36 -14.35 -10.15
N ASP A 109 -4.13 -15.65 -9.98
CA ASP A 109 -4.99 -16.52 -9.17
C ASP A 109 -4.47 -16.65 -7.72
N GLU A 110 -5.23 -17.37 -6.89
CA GLU A 110 -4.93 -17.56 -5.47
C GLU A 110 -3.60 -18.31 -5.25
N GLU A 111 -3.29 -19.28 -6.12
CA GLU A 111 -2.07 -20.09 -6.05
C GLU A 111 -0.84 -19.22 -6.37
N GLN A 112 -0.92 -18.44 -7.45
CA GLN A 112 0.11 -17.51 -7.86
C GLN A 112 0.37 -16.41 -6.82
N LEU A 113 -0.68 -15.90 -6.16
CA LEU A 113 -0.52 -14.93 -5.08
C LEU A 113 0.24 -15.52 -3.88
N CYS A 114 -0.03 -16.80 -3.56
CA CYS A 114 0.68 -17.50 -2.49
C CYS A 114 2.16 -17.70 -2.82
N GLU A 115 2.49 -18.10 -4.04
CA GLU A 115 3.87 -18.27 -4.51
C GLU A 115 4.64 -16.95 -4.50
N LEU A 116 4.02 -15.88 -5.01
CA LEU A 116 4.60 -14.54 -5.01
C LEU A 116 4.96 -14.07 -3.60
N TRP A 117 4.08 -14.31 -2.63
CA TRP A 117 4.36 -13.97 -1.24
C TRP A 117 5.57 -14.72 -0.68
N GLN A 118 5.62 -16.04 -0.88
CA GLN A 118 6.73 -16.87 -0.39
C GLN A 118 8.07 -16.37 -0.95
N SER A 119 8.10 -16.05 -2.25
CA SER A 119 9.28 -15.48 -2.90
C SER A 119 9.64 -14.10 -2.33
N ALA A 120 8.67 -13.20 -2.17
CA ALA A 120 8.89 -11.87 -1.63
C ALA A 120 9.43 -11.88 -0.19
N GLU A 121 8.99 -12.83 0.64
CA GLU A 121 9.46 -12.98 2.02
C GLU A 121 10.96 -13.34 2.09
N GLU A 122 11.41 -14.21 1.19
CA GLU A 122 12.83 -14.57 1.07
C GLU A 122 13.67 -13.36 0.65
N GLU A 123 13.19 -12.58 -0.31
CA GLU A 123 13.89 -11.40 -0.81
C GLU A 123 13.92 -10.23 0.18
N ILE A 124 12.82 -9.97 0.91
CA ILE A 124 12.78 -8.94 1.96
C ILE A 124 13.87 -9.19 3.00
N LYS A 125 14.10 -10.44 3.42
CA LYS A 125 15.17 -10.80 4.37
C LYS A 125 16.56 -10.48 3.83
N VAL A 126 16.75 -10.48 2.51
CA VAL A 126 18.02 -10.13 1.86
C VAL A 126 18.18 -8.61 1.79
N VAL A 127 17.15 -7.90 1.33
CA VAL A 127 17.17 -6.42 1.18
C VAL A 127 17.32 -5.73 2.54
N SER A 128 16.62 -6.21 3.57
CA SER A 128 16.71 -5.68 4.93
C SER A 128 18.14 -5.66 5.47
N ARG A 129 18.95 -6.68 5.12
CA ARG A 129 20.35 -6.77 5.53
C ARG A 129 21.22 -5.68 4.91
N GLN A 130 20.87 -5.15 3.74
CA GLN A 130 21.62 -4.09 3.05
C GLN A 130 21.43 -2.71 3.70
N PHE A 131 20.30 -2.48 4.38
CA PHE A 131 20.01 -1.21 5.04
C PHE A 131 20.38 -1.19 6.54
N VAL A 132 20.58 -2.35 7.16
CA VAL A 132 20.90 -2.49 8.59
C VAL A 132 22.41 -2.66 8.85
N THR A 133 23.24 -2.79 7.81
CA THR A 133 24.72 -2.93 7.93
C THR A 133 25.51 -1.62 7.73
N HIS A 134 24.92 -0.47 8.05
CA HIS A 134 25.62 0.81 8.14
C HIS A 134 25.47 1.45 9.52
#